data_AF-A0A7W9GGU6-F1
#
_entry.id   AF-A0A7W9GGU6-F1
#
_cell.length_a   1.000
_cell.length_b   1.000
_cell.length_c   1.000
_cell.angle_alpha   90.00
_cell.angle_beta   90.00
_cell.angle_gamma   90.00
#
_symmetry.space_group_name_H-M   'P 1'
#
loop_
_entity.id
_entity.type
_entity.pdbx_description
1 polymer ?
#
loop_
_entity_poly.entity_id
_entity_poly.type
_entity_poly.pdbx_seq_one_letter_code
_entity_poly.pdbx_strand_id
1 'polypeptide(L)' 'MLSAHADHLAYLRGDGEDSVVVAVNLSGRDQTVAFPGSRSTLWSSDPTAGERDPLPGAVTLAPFEARLLR' A
#
# COMPACT_ATOMS: atom_id res chain seq x y z
N MET A 1 -1.48 -10.59 -10.04
CA MET A 1 -2.79 -10.51 -9.35
C MET A 1 -2.49 -10.26 -7.89
N LEU A 2 -2.77 -9.08 -7.35
CA LEU A 2 -2.58 -8.83 -5.91
C LEU A 2 -3.89 -9.08 -5.16
N SER A 3 -3.73 -9.53 -3.93
CA SER A 3 -4.73 -10.10 -3.03
C SER A 3 -5.91 -9.15 -2.80
N ALA A 4 -7.13 -9.68 -2.97
CA ALA A 4 -8.31 -9.17 -2.30
C ALA A 4 -8.50 -10.03 -1.04
N HIS A 5 -8.25 -9.43 0.12
CA HIS A 5 -8.51 -10.05 1.42
C HIS A 5 -9.75 -9.40 2.02
N ALA A 6 -10.42 -10.08 2.97
CA ALA A 6 -11.60 -9.49 3.62
C ALA A 6 -11.31 -8.12 4.28
N ASP A 7 -10.06 -7.91 4.70
CA ASP A 7 -9.64 -6.74 5.48
C ASP A 7 -8.83 -5.72 4.68
N HIS A 8 -8.40 -6.03 3.46
CA HIS A 8 -7.63 -5.10 2.62
C HIS A 8 -7.77 -5.40 1.13
N LEU A 9 -7.58 -4.37 0.33
CA LEU A 9 -7.45 -4.46 -1.12
C LEU A 9 -6.05 -4.00 -1.52
N ALA A 10 -5.38 -4.78 -2.37
CA ALA A 10 -4.15 -4.35 -3.00
C ALA A 10 -4.15 -4.71 -4.48
N TYR A 11 -3.70 -3.80 -5.34
CA TYR A 11 -3.52 -4.08 -6.76
C TYR A 11 -2.41 -3.24 -7.37
N LEU A 12 -1.82 -3.75 -8.45
CA LEU A 12 -0.85 -3.03 -9.27
C LEU A 12 -1.58 -2.34 -10.43
N ARG A 13 -1.21 -1.11 -10.72
CA ARG A 13 -1.65 -0.36 -11.90
C ARG A 13 -0.44 0.14 -12.69
N GLY A 14 -0.46 -0.06 -14.00
CA GLY A 14 0.66 0.28 -14.89
C GLY A 14 1.46 -0.95 -15.32
N ASP A 15 2.51 -0.71 -16.10
CA ASP A 15 3.40 -1.70 -16.69
C ASP A 15 4.87 -1.42 -16.35
N GLY A 16 5.64 -2.49 -16.11
CA GLY A 16 7.08 -2.36 -15.85
C GLY A 16 7.43 -1.55 -14.60
N GLU A 17 8.49 -0.75 -14.70
CA GLU A 17 9.04 0.06 -13.59
C GLU A 17 8.12 1.22 -13.16
N ASP A 18 7.20 1.65 -14.02
CA ASP A 18 6.26 2.73 -13.73
C ASP A 18 5.01 2.26 -12.95
N SER A 19 4.92 0.97 -12.63
CA SER A 19 3.78 0.40 -11.92
C SER A 19 3.61 1.02 -10.53
N VAL A 20 2.37 1.32 -10.15
CA VAL A 20 2.00 1.79 -8.81
C VAL A 20 1.23 0.70 -8.09
N VAL A 21 1.56 0.44 -6.82
CA VAL A 21 0.73 -0.34 -5.91
C VAL A 21 -0.32 0.59 -5.31
N VAL A 22 -1.59 0.21 -5.46
CA VAL A 22 -2.69 0.80 -4.70
C VAL A 22 -2.99 -0.16 -3.54
N ALA A 23 -2.83 0.31 -2.31
CA ALA A 23 -3.11 -0.46 -1.10
C ALA A 23 -4.16 0.26 -0.25
N VAL A 24 -5.21 -0.45 0.16
CA VAL A 24 -6.32 0.10 0.94
C VAL A 24 -6.65 -0.84 2.08
N ASN A 25 -6.61 -0.33 3.31
CA ASN A 25 -7.15 -1.03 4.48
C ASN A 25 -8.67 -0.88 4.50
N LEU A 26 -9.39 -1.98 4.57
CA LEU A 26 -10.86 -2.00 4.62
C LEU A 26 -11.41 -2.25 6.02
N SER A 27 -10.54 -2.28 7.03
CA SER A 27 -10.86 -2.65 8.40
C SER A 27 -10.63 -1.51 9.39
N GLY A 28 -11.22 -1.65 10.59
CA GLY A 28 -11.07 -0.73 11.72
C GLY A 28 -9.79 -0.93 12.55
N ARG A 29 -8.81 -1.70 12.05
CA ARG A 29 -7.54 -2.03 12.72
C ARG A 29 -6.38 -1.86 11.74
N ASP A 30 -5.16 -1.72 12.23
CA ASP A 30 -3.98 -1.69 11.37
C ASP A 30 -3.89 -2.94 10.50
N GLN A 31 -3.53 -2.78 9.24
CA GLN A 31 -3.36 -3.89 8.29
C GLN A 31 -2.02 -3.81 7.57
N THR A 32 -1.28 -4.92 7.60
CA THR A 32 -0.07 -5.06 6.79
C THR A 32 -0.45 -5.63 5.43
N VAL A 33 -0.09 -4.90 4.38
CA VAL A 33 -0.30 -5.28 2.98
C VAL A 33 1.04 -5.56 2.34
N ALA A 34 1.22 -6.77 1.80
CA ALA A 34 2.42 -7.17 1.09
C ALA A 34 2.34 -6.86 -0.41
N PHE A 35 3.48 -6.51 -1.02
CA PHE A 35 3.61 -6.21 -2.45
C PHE A 35 5.01 -6.59 -2.96
N PRO A 36 5.19 -6.79 -4.28
CA PRO A 36 6.48 -7.18 -4.82
C PRO A 36 7.49 -6.02 -4.86
N GLY A 37 8.73 -6.32 -4.46
CA GLY A 37 9.87 -5.41 -4.54
C GLY A 37 9.87 -4.31 -3.47
N SER A 38 10.90 -3.47 -3.51
CA SER A 38 10.94 -2.25 -2.70
C SER A 38 10.15 -1.15 -3.39
N ARG A 39 9.36 -0.40 -2.62
CA ARG A 39 8.54 0.71 -3.12
C ARG A 39 8.64 1.92 -2.21
N SER A 40 8.40 3.10 -2.74
CA SER A 40 8.33 4.37 -2.02
C SER A 40 6.90 4.91 -2.03
N THR A 41 6.55 5.67 -1.00
CA THR A 41 5.23 6.27 -0.82
C THR A 41 5.09 7.46 -1.75
N LEU A 42 4.17 7.34 -2.71
CA LEU A 42 3.80 8.45 -3.59
C LEU A 42 2.75 9.34 -2.93
N TRP A 43 1.82 8.74 -2.20
CA TRP A 43 0.72 9.43 -1.55
C TRP A 43 0.10 8.56 -0.46
N SER A 44 -0.40 9.20 0.59
CA SER A 44 -1.16 8.58 1.67
C SER A 44 -2.41 9.40 1.99
N SER A 45 -3.53 8.73 2.29
CA SER A 45 -4.72 9.39 2.85
C SER A 45 -4.57 9.72 4.33
N ASP A 46 -3.66 9.04 5.04
CA ASP A 46 -3.31 9.35 6.42
C ASP A 46 -2.22 10.45 6.42
N PRO A 47 -2.51 11.66 6.94
CA PRO A 47 -1.54 12.77 6.97
C PRO A 47 -0.41 12.54 7.97
N THR A 48 -0.53 11.56 8.86
CA THR A 48 0.52 11.18 9.82
C THR A 48 1.42 10.07 9.31
N ALA A 49 1.06 9.45 8.17
CA ALA A 49 1.91 8.50 7.49
C ALA A 49 3.20 9.21 7.03
N GLY A 50 4.27 9.02 7.80
CA GLY A 50 5.58 9.52 7.41
C GLY A 50 6.04 8.92 6.09
N GLU A 51 6.86 9.66 5.35
CA GLU A 51 7.64 9.18 4.20
C GLU A 51 8.67 8.14 4.70
N ARG A 52 8.23 6.91 4.94
CA ARG A 52 9.10 5.81 5.35
C ARG A 52 9.52 5.03 4.12
N ASP A 53 10.39 5.65 3.33
CA ASP A 53 10.85 5.09 2.06
C ASP A 53 12.33 4.70 2.10
N PRO A 54 12.73 3.60 1.44
CA PRO A 54 11.90 2.62 0.74
C PRO A 54 11.33 1.53 1.67
N LEU A 55 10.13 1.05 1.36
CA LEU A 55 9.43 -0.03 2.06
C LEU A 55 9.79 -1.41 1.44
N PRO A 56 10.27 -2.38 2.24
CA PRO A 56 10.73 -3.67 1.74
C PRO A 56 9.56 -4.65 1.55
N GLY A 57 8.76 -4.45 0.50
CA GLY A 57 7.73 -5.41 0.08
C GLY A 57 6.50 -5.53 0.98
N ALA A 58 6.33 -4.63 1.95
CA ALA A 58 5.10 -4.52 2.73
C ALA A 58 4.93 -3.11 3.31
N VAL A 59 3.68 -2.74 3.60
CA VAL A 59 3.33 -1.50 4.30
C VAL A 59 2.26 -1.80 5.35
N THR A 60 2.38 -1.17 6.52
CA THR A 60 1.29 -1.17 7.51
C THR A 60 0.46 0.10 7.30
N LEU A 61 -0.84 -0.10 7.09
CA LEU A 61 -1.84 0.93 6.88
C LEU A 61 -2.68 1.10 8.14
N ALA A 62 -2.92 2.34 8.53
CA ALA A 62 -3.87 2.70 9.58
C ALA A 62 -5.31 2.29 9.19
N PRO A 63 -6.27 2.25 10.13
CA PRO A 63 -7.66 1.93 9.82
C PRO A 63 -8.20 2.80 8.69
N PHE A 64 -8.77 2.16 7.66
CA PHE A 64 -9.34 2.81 6.48
C PHE A 64 -8.38 3.67 5.65
N GLU A 65 -7.08 3.52 5.84
CA GLU A 65 -6.08 4.25 5.06
C GLU A 65 -5.95 3.68 3.64
N ALA A 66 -5.82 4.57 2.66
CA ALA A 66 -5.37 4.27 1.31
C ALA A 66 -3.97 4.86 1.06
N ARG A 67 -3.08 4.08 0.43
CA ARG A 67 -1.73 4.50 0.08
C ARG A 67 -1.36 4.07 -1.34
N LEU A 68 -0.64 4.96 -2.03
CA LEU A 68 -0.05 4.71 -3.35
C LEU A 68 1.45 4.56 -3.20
N LEU A 69 2.01 3.49 -3.78
CA LEU A 69 3.45 3.19 -3.70
C LEU A 69 4.03 2.98 -5.10
N ARG A 70 5.23 3.50 -5.36
CA ARG A 70 5.96 3.35 -6.63
C ARG A 70 7.32 2.72 -6.42
#